data_AF-A0AAP2UX28-F1
#
_entry.id   AF-A0AAP2UX28-F1
#
_cell.length_a   1.000
_cell.length_b   1.000
_cell.length_c   1.000
_cell.angle_alpha   90.00
_cell.angle_beta   90.00
_cell.angle_gamma   90.00
#
_symmetry.space_group_name_H-M   'P 1'
#
loop_
_entity.id
_entity.type
_entity.pdbx_description
1 polymer ?
#
loop_
_entity_poly.entity_id
_entity_poly.type
_entity_poly.pdbx_seq_one_letter_code
_entity_poly.pdbx_strand_id
1 'polypeptide(L)'
;MASDDGAAGEGWIYVPTSALPDEDTYTRVADIVVQGETFAVRRRDRDGSHHYDWVSGPNAGYGFSAFGGVAPVSHERHVAAIEDFLAGVDPDTGYLSYP
;
A
#
# COMPACT_ATOMS: atom_id res chain seq x y z
N MET A 1 -12.97 0.02 56.30
CA MET A 1 -11.70 -0.32 56.97
C MET A 1 -11.40 -1.79 56.68
N ALA A 2 -10.15 -2.13 56.35
CA ALA A 2 -9.62 -3.46 55.97
C ALA A 2 -10.29 -4.10 54.71
N SER A 3 -9.60 -4.52 53.63
CA SER A 3 -8.33 -5.28 53.46
C SER A 3 -8.48 -6.75 53.90
N ASP A 4 -7.99 -7.77 53.20
CA ASP A 4 -7.00 -7.88 52.09
C ASP A 4 -7.25 -9.21 51.30
N ASP A 5 -7.31 -9.22 49.96
CA ASP A 5 -6.29 -9.69 48.96
C ASP A 5 -6.82 -9.38 47.52
N GLY A 6 -6.04 -9.30 46.42
CA GLY A 6 -4.57 -9.29 46.28
C GLY A 6 -4.03 -9.77 44.91
N ALA A 7 -4.33 -10.99 44.43
CA ALA A 7 -3.65 -11.62 43.27
C ALA A 7 -3.91 -11.01 41.87
N ALA A 8 -3.21 -9.93 41.53
CA ALA A 8 -3.05 -9.44 40.15
C ALA A 8 -1.81 -10.08 39.47
N GLY A 9 -1.92 -10.50 38.21
CA GLY A 9 -0.81 -11.21 37.54
C GLY A 9 -0.84 -11.36 36.02
N GLU A 10 -1.89 -10.95 35.31
CA GLU A 10 -1.94 -11.02 33.84
C GLU A 10 -2.31 -9.66 33.25
N GLY A 11 -1.28 -8.88 32.90
CA GLY A 11 -1.42 -7.55 32.32
C GLY A 11 -1.86 -7.57 30.87
N TRP A 12 -3.13 -7.90 30.62
CA TRP A 12 -3.76 -7.79 29.30
C TRP A 12 -3.91 -6.31 28.91
N ILE A 13 -2.84 -5.73 28.34
CA ILE A 13 -2.88 -4.42 27.70
C ILE A 13 -3.74 -4.55 26.44
N TYR A 14 -4.88 -3.86 26.40
CA TYR A 14 -5.63 -3.67 25.17
C TYR A 14 -4.82 -2.77 24.22
N VAL A 15 -4.07 -3.38 23.32
CA VAL A 15 -3.52 -2.70 22.14
C VAL A 15 -4.64 -2.62 21.10
N PRO A 16 -5.11 -1.41 20.71
CA PRO A 16 -5.99 -1.31 19.55
C PRO A 16 -5.25 -1.80 18.31
N THR A 17 -5.96 -2.37 17.33
CA THR A 17 -5.36 -2.88 16.08
C THR A 17 -4.42 -1.88 15.40
N SER A 18 -4.72 -0.58 15.47
CA SER A 18 -3.89 0.52 14.93
C SER A 18 -2.55 0.77 15.66
N ALA A 19 -2.28 0.06 16.76
CA ALA A 19 -1.05 0.16 17.55
C ALA A 19 -0.24 -1.15 17.56
N LEU A 20 -0.76 -2.22 16.95
CA LEU A 20 0.11 -3.24 16.36
C LEU A 20 0.83 -2.57 15.17
N PRO A 21 2.10 -2.93 14.87
CA PRO A 21 2.64 -2.58 13.56
C PRO A 21 1.69 -3.16 12.50
N ASP A 22 1.44 -2.43 11.41
CA ASP A 22 0.86 -3.02 10.21
C ASP A 22 1.73 -4.23 9.82
N GLU A 23 1.23 -5.44 10.09
CA GLU A 23 1.98 -6.70 9.90
C GLU A 23 2.40 -6.90 8.43
N ASP A 24 1.72 -6.19 7.54
CA ASP A 24 2.07 -6.08 6.14
C ASP A 24 3.35 -5.27 5.91
N THR A 25 4.45 -6.02 5.89
CA THR A 25 5.72 -5.55 5.37
C THR A 25 5.59 -5.32 3.86
N TYR A 26 5.98 -4.12 3.44
CA TYR A 26 6.03 -3.71 2.03
C TYR A 26 7.48 -3.52 1.59
N THR A 27 7.95 -4.37 0.69
CA THR A 27 9.26 -4.23 0.06
C THR A 27 9.16 -3.32 -1.15
N ARG A 28 9.93 -2.22 -1.21
CA ARG A 28 10.05 -1.41 -2.45
C ARG A 28 10.83 -2.23 -3.49
N VAL A 29 10.26 -2.43 -4.67
CA VAL A 29 10.85 -3.26 -5.73
C VAL A 29 11.33 -2.45 -6.94
N ALA A 30 10.72 -1.30 -7.23
CA ALA A 30 11.14 -0.43 -8.33
C ALA A 30 10.67 1.03 -8.17
N ASP A 31 11.35 1.92 -8.86
CA ASP A 31 10.90 3.26 -9.23
C ASP A 31 10.74 3.26 -10.75
N ILE A 32 9.55 3.57 -11.26
CA ILE A 32 9.22 3.51 -12.69
C ILE A 32 8.69 4.86 -13.15
N VAL A 33 9.19 5.36 -14.28
CA VAL A 33 8.71 6.59 -14.92
C VAL A 33 7.94 6.24 -16.19
N VAL A 34 6.68 6.66 -16.28
CA VAL A 34 5.77 6.41 -17.41
C VAL A 34 5.10 7.73 -17.78
N GLN A 35 5.15 8.14 -19.05
CA GLN A 35 4.60 9.45 -19.51
C GLN A 35 5.13 10.68 -18.74
N GLY A 36 6.30 10.57 -18.09
CA GLY A 36 6.86 11.61 -17.21
C GLY A 36 6.43 11.50 -15.73
N GLU A 37 5.50 10.59 -15.43
CA GLU A 37 4.95 10.33 -14.10
C GLU A 37 5.79 9.28 -13.36
N THR A 38 6.12 9.53 -12.10
CA THR A 38 6.95 8.64 -11.27
C THR A 38 6.08 7.81 -10.34
N PHE A 39 6.22 6.49 -10.40
CA PHE A 39 5.53 5.53 -9.55
C PHE A 39 6.51 4.72 -8.69
N ALA A 40 6.20 4.67 -7.40
CA ALA A 40 6.82 3.80 -6.42
C ALA A 40 6.14 2.43 -6.47
N VAL A 41 6.85 1.40 -6.95
CA VAL A 41 6.33 0.03 -6.90
C VAL A 41 6.77 -0.64 -5.61
N ARG A 42 5.80 -0.99 -4.77
CA ARG A 42 5.98 -1.79 -3.55
C ARG A 42 5.29 -3.14 -3.72
N ARG A 43 5.92 -4.20 -3.23
CA ARG A 43 5.33 -5.54 -3.12
C ARG A 43 4.97 -5.81 -1.66
N ARG A 44 3.75 -6.28 -1.44
CA ARG A 44 3.25 -6.73 -0.15
C ARG A 44 3.73 -8.15 0.12
N ASP A 45 4.41 -8.40 1.24
CA ASP A 45 5.05 -9.70 1.47
C ASP A 45 4.04 -10.82 1.78
N ARG A 46 2.86 -10.47 2.31
CA ARG A 46 1.82 -11.42 2.75
C ARG A 46 1.12 -12.18 1.62
N ASP A 47 0.81 -11.51 0.51
CA ASP A 47 0.09 -12.08 -0.64
C ASP A 47 0.76 -11.80 -1.99
N GLY A 48 1.84 -11.03 -2.00
CA GLY A 48 2.57 -10.66 -3.20
C GLY A 48 1.93 -9.54 -4.03
N SER A 49 0.86 -8.87 -3.55
CA SER A 49 0.23 -7.75 -4.25
C SER A 49 1.24 -6.64 -4.57
N HIS A 50 1.01 -5.94 -5.68
CA HIS A 50 1.83 -4.78 -6.05
C HIS A 50 1.02 -3.51 -5.84
N HIS A 51 1.60 -2.57 -5.10
CA HIS A 51 1.08 -1.25 -4.83
C HIS A 51 1.93 -0.26 -5.63
N TYR A 52 1.26 0.64 -6.34
CA TYR A 52 1.87 1.62 -7.23
C TYR A 52 1.52 3.00 -6.67
N ASP A 53 2.36 3.54 -5.79
CA ASP A 53 2.14 4.87 -5.23
C ASP A 53 2.59 5.92 -6.24
N TRP A 54 1.72 6.86 -6.59
CA TRP A 54 1.98 7.88 -7.58
C TRP A 54 2.72 9.06 -6.93
N VAL A 55 4.03 9.14 -7.15
CA VAL A 55 4.94 10.06 -6.44
C VAL A 55 4.93 11.46 -7.05
N SER A 56 4.83 11.58 -8.38
CA SER A 56 4.71 12.86 -9.10
C SER A 56 3.28 13.40 -9.19
N GLY A 57 2.29 12.60 -8.78
CA GLY A 57 0.89 12.88 -9.04
C GLY A 57 0.36 14.11 -8.30
N PRO A 58 -0.73 14.72 -8.79
CA PRO A 58 -1.34 15.89 -8.16
C PRO A 58 -1.95 15.57 -6.79
N ASN A 59 -2.27 14.30 -6.53
CA ASN A 59 -2.91 13.82 -5.32
C ASN A 59 -1.91 13.01 -4.46
N ALA A 60 -1.37 13.64 -3.41
CA ALA A 60 -0.35 13.03 -2.57
C ALA A 60 -0.88 11.75 -1.86
N GLY A 61 -0.13 10.64 -1.97
CA GLY A 61 -0.52 9.34 -1.42
C GLY A 61 -1.58 8.59 -2.25
N TYR A 62 -1.94 9.10 -3.44
CA TYR A 62 -2.78 8.40 -4.39
C TYR A 62 -1.98 7.36 -5.22
N GLY A 63 -2.68 6.49 -5.92
CA GLY A 63 -2.10 5.35 -6.63
C GLY A 63 -3.11 4.23 -6.78
N PHE A 64 -2.63 3.04 -7.13
CA PHE A 64 -3.47 1.85 -7.28
C PHE A 64 -2.78 0.58 -6.79
N SER A 65 -3.51 -0.53 -6.76
CA SER A 65 -2.98 -1.84 -6.34
C SER A 65 -3.46 -2.92 -7.29
N ALA A 66 -2.55 -3.83 -7.65
CA ALA A 66 -2.85 -4.99 -8.48
C ALA A 66 -2.62 -6.28 -7.69
N PHE A 67 -3.51 -7.26 -7.87
CA PHE A 67 -3.31 -8.61 -7.36
C PHE A 67 -1.98 -9.17 -7.88
N GLY A 68 -1.21 -9.75 -6.97
CA GLY A 68 0.04 -10.42 -7.27
C GLY A 68 -0.07 -11.92 -7.15
N GLY A 69 1.07 -12.58 -7.34
CA GLY A 69 1.24 -13.99 -7.05
C GLY A 69 2.64 -14.24 -6.48
N VAL A 70 2.97 -15.53 -6.36
CA VAL A 70 4.31 -15.96 -5.91
C VAL A 70 5.42 -15.66 -6.91
N ALA A 71 5.11 -15.50 -8.20
CA ALA A 71 6.09 -15.16 -9.22
C ALA A 71 6.36 -13.64 -9.29
N PRO A 72 7.62 -13.21 -9.54
CA PRO A 72 7.92 -11.80 -9.78
C PRO A 72 7.27 -11.32 -11.09
N VAL A 73 6.82 -10.07 -11.08
CA VAL A 73 6.23 -9.39 -12.24
C VAL A 73 7.35 -8.74 -13.07
N SER A 74 7.25 -8.77 -14.39
CA SER A 74 8.24 -8.13 -15.27
C SER A 74 8.08 -6.61 -15.27
N HIS A 75 9.18 -5.88 -15.52
CA HIS A 75 9.17 -4.42 -15.64
C HIS A 75 8.14 -3.93 -16.66
N GLU A 76 8.08 -4.56 -17.84
CA GLU A 76 7.10 -4.24 -18.89
C GLU A 76 5.64 -4.37 -18.41
N ARG A 77 5.35 -5.36 -17.55
CA ARG A 77 4.00 -5.54 -16.99
C ARG A 77 3.67 -4.51 -15.92
N HIS A 78 4.66 -3.98 -15.20
CA HIS A 78 4.47 -2.83 -14.32
C HIS A 78 4.19 -1.55 -15.13
N VAL A 79 4.97 -1.31 -16.20
CA VAL A 79 4.75 -0.17 -17.12
C VAL A 79 3.33 -0.23 -17.70
N ALA A 80 2.93 -1.36 -18.29
CA ALA A 80 1.60 -1.50 -18.89
C ALA A 80 0.45 -1.30 -17.89
N ALA A 81 0.63 -1.71 -16.62
CA ALA A 81 -0.37 -1.46 -15.57
C ALA A 81 -0.47 0.03 -15.18
N ILE A 82 0.65 0.76 -15.22
CA ILE A 82 0.68 2.21 -14.98
C ILE A 82 0.07 2.96 -16.17
N GLU A 83 0.36 2.54 -17.41
CA GLU A 83 -0.22 3.13 -18.62
C GLU A 83 -1.76 2.98 -18.65
N ASP A 84 -2.27 1.80 -18.28
CA ASP A 84 -3.71 1.51 -18.16
C ASP A 84 -4.38 2.41 -17.09
N PHE A 85 -3.75 2.52 -15.91
CA PHE A 85 -4.22 3.42 -14.86
C PHE A 85 -4.27 4.89 -15.32
N LEU A 86 -3.17 5.40 -15.92
CA LEU A 86 -3.09 6.79 -16.39
C LEU A 86 -4.09 7.07 -17.54
N ALA A 87 -4.39 6.09 -18.39
CA ALA A 87 -5.39 6.23 -19.45
C ALA A 87 -6.83 6.38 -18.89
N GLY A 88 -7.08 5.89 -17.67
CA GLY A 88 -8.34 6.08 -16.96
C GLY A 88 -8.39 7.31 -16.05
N VAL A 89 -7.31 8.09 -15.94
CA VAL A 89 -7.25 9.29 -15.10
C VAL A 89 -7.72 10.52 -15.87
N ASP A 90 -8.60 11.29 -15.23
CA ASP A 90 -8.97 12.64 -15.66
C ASP A 90 -7.80 13.62 -15.37
N PRO A 91 -7.29 14.35 -16.38
CA PRO A 91 -6.09 15.17 -16.24
C PRO A 91 -6.31 16.47 -15.47
N ASP A 92 -7.54 16.96 -15.35
CA ASP A 92 -7.89 18.17 -14.62
C ASP A 92 -7.98 17.92 -13.10
N THR A 93 -8.29 16.68 -12.70
CA THR A 93 -8.50 16.29 -11.30
C THR A 93 -7.46 15.32 -10.75
N GLY A 94 -6.80 14.53 -11.62
CA GLY A 94 -5.85 13.49 -11.23
C GLY A 94 -6.47 12.28 -10.53
N TYR A 95 -7.77 12.04 -10.75
CA TYR A 95 -8.50 10.86 -10.24
C TYR A 95 -8.99 9.98 -11.39
N LEU A 96 -9.30 8.72 -11.10
CA LEU A 96 -9.89 7.82 -12.09
C LEU A 96 -11.31 8.30 -12.46
N SER A 97 -11.56 8.45 -13.76
CA SER A 97 -12.82 8.93 -14.33
C SER A 97 -13.32 7.92 -15.37
N TYR A 98 -13.80 6.79 -14.86
CA TYR A 98 -14.58 5.84 -15.66
C TYR A 98 -16.06 6.27 -15.73
N PRO A 99 -16.73 6.08 -16.87
CA PRO A 99 -18.18 6.32 -17.03
C PRO A 99 -19.04 5.26 -16.31
#